data_AF-T1BDM6-F1
#
_entry.id   AF-T1BDM6-F1
#
_cell.length_a   1.000
_cell.length_b   1.000
_cell.length_c   1.000
_cell.angle_alpha   90.00
_cell.angle_beta   90.00
_cell.angle_gamma   90.00
#
_symmetry.space_group_name_H-M   'P 1'
#
loop_
_entity.id
_entity.type
_entity.pdbx_description
1 polymer ?
#
loop_
_entity_poly.entity_id
_entity_poly.type
_entity_poly.pdbx_seq_one_letter_code
_entity_poly.pdbx_strand_id
1 'polypeptide(L)'
;MKIVIRNDEKKDKGVSAIIGTILIVAITVVLAATLYAVLGGFSGLIGKPTPAASMTVSSSGVGSGSENYTLIFTSVSTNVSLSDVIVRVTIGSSTYSTTSF
;
A
#
# COMPACT_ATOMS: atom_id res chain seq x y z
N MET A 1 38.67 -33.98 -61.97
CA MET A 1 38.73 -33.88 -60.50
C MET A 1 37.52 -33.06 -60.05
N LYS A 2 36.66 -33.58 -59.17
CA LYS A 2 35.38 -32.95 -58.79
C LYS A 2 35.39 -32.63 -57.30
N ILE A 3 35.20 -31.36 -56.95
CA ILE A 3 35.12 -30.90 -55.56
C ILE A 3 33.68 -31.12 -55.05
N VAL A 4 33.55 -31.69 -53.86
CA VAL A 4 32.27 -31.94 -53.18
C VAL A 4 32.19 -31.01 -51.98
N ILE A 5 31.26 -30.06 -51.99
CA ILE A 5 30.93 -29.19 -50.85
C ILE A 5 29.92 -29.93 -49.96
N ARG A 6 30.22 -30.10 -48.66
CA ARG A 6 29.30 -30.70 -47.68
C ARG A 6 28.59 -29.58 -46.93
N ASN A 7 27.26 -29.63 -46.88
CA ASN A 7 26.45 -28.67 -46.13
C ASN A 7 26.23 -29.18 -44.69
N ASP A 8 26.77 -28.47 -43.69
CA ASP A 8 26.71 -28.84 -42.27
C ASP A 8 25.47 -28.23 -41.58
N GLU A 9 24.26 -28.50 -42.07
CA GLU A 9 22.99 -27.95 -41.57
C GLU A 9 22.63 -28.37 -40.11
N LYS A 10 23.43 -29.25 -39.51
CA LYS A 10 23.20 -29.75 -38.15
C LYS A 10 23.75 -28.84 -37.05
N LYS A 11 24.64 -27.89 -37.39
CA LYS A 11 25.30 -27.02 -36.39
C LYS A 11 24.38 -25.91 -35.85
N ASP A 12 23.36 -25.51 -36.61
CA ASP A 12 22.46 -24.42 -36.22
C ASP A 12 21.29 -24.87 -35.33
N LYS A 13 21.01 -26.18 -35.27
CA LYS A 13 19.90 -26.72 -34.47
C LYS A 13 20.13 -26.60 -32.95
N GLY A 14 21.39 -26.65 -32.52
CA GLY A 14 21.74 -26.47 -31.10
C GLY A 14 21.60 -25.03 -30.62
N VAL A 15 21.84 -24.06 -31.51
CA VAL A 15 21.92 -22.64 -31.17
C VAL A 15 20.53 -22.04 -30.89
N SER A 16 19.48 -22.56 -31.54
CA SER A 16 18.09 -22.14 -31.31
C SER A 16 17.57 -22.48 -29.90
N ALA A 17 17.96 -23.63 -29.35
CA ALA A 17 17.53 -24.05 -28.02
C ALA A 17 18.09 -23.13 -26.92
N ILE A 18 19.37 -22.74 -27.02
CA ILE A 18 20.00 -21.81 -26.05
C ILE A 18 19.43 -20.40 -26.18
N ILE A 19 19.17 -19.92 -27.41
CA ILE A 19 18.62 -18.58 -27.60
C ILE A 19 17.21 -18.50 -26.97
N GLY A 20 16.39 -19.53 -27.15
CA GLY A 20 15.05 -19.58 -26.57
C GLY A 20 15.06 -19.51 -25.04
N THR A 21 16.00 -20.20 -24.38
CA THR A 21 16.08 -20.19 -22.91
C THR A 21 16.51 -18.84 -22.36
N ILE A 22 17.50 -18.19 -22.99
CA ILE A 22 17.93 -16.84 -22.58
C ILE A 22 16.79 -15.84 -22.73
N LEU A 23 16.02 -15.90 -23.82
CA LEU A 23 14.88 -15.02 -24.05
C LEU A 23 13.75 -15.22 -23.01
N ILE A 24 13.40 -16.47 -22.71
CA ILE A 24 12.39 -16.78 -21.68
C ILE A 24 12.85 -16.29 -20.30
N VAL A 25 14.11 -16.53 -19.93
CA VAL A 25 14.64 -16.09 -18.64
C VAL A 25 14.65 -14.56 -18.56
N ALA A 26 15.05 -13.87 -19.64
CA ALA A 26 15.04 -12.41 -19.67
C ALA A 26 13.64 -11.83 -19.45
N ILE A 27 12.64 -12.32 -20.18
CA ILE A 27 11.26 -11.81 -20.07
C ILE A 27 10.67 -12.11 -18.68
N THR A 28 10.89 -13.30 -18.14
CA THR A 28 10.36 -13.69 -16.82
C THR A 28 10.97 -12.89 -15.68
N VAL A 29 12.27 -12.64 -15.70
CA VAL A 29 12.95 -11.81 -14.69
C VAL A 29 12.44 -10.37 -14.74
N VAL A 30 12.27 -9.81 -15.94
CA VAL A 30 11.72 -8.46 -16.13
C VAL A 30 10.27 -8.37 -15.64
N LEU A 31 9.43 -9.36 -15.98
CA LEU A 31 8.04 -9.43 -15.49
C LEU A 31 7.96 -9.52 -13.97
N ALA A 32 8.79 -10.35 -13.35
CA ALA A 32 8.82 -10.48 -11.90
C ALA A 32 9.21 -9.16 -11.21
N ALA A 33 10.25 -8.48 -11.73
CA ALA A 33 10.72 -7.21 -11.18
C ALA A 33 9.69 -6.08 -11.33
N THR A 34 9.07 -5.98 -12.51
CA THR A 34 8.03 -4.96 -12.76
C THR A 34 6.78 -5.20 -11.94
N LEU A 35 6.35 -6.45 -11.79
CA LEU A 35 5.22 -6.78 -10.93
C LEU A 35 5.50 -6.44 -9.47
N TYR A 36 6.71 -6.71 -8.97
CA TYR A 36 7.13 -6.31 -7.62
C TYR A 36 7.14 -4.79 -7.44
N ALA A 37 7.63 -4.04 -8.43
CA ALA A 37 7.63 -2.57 -8.38
C ALA A 37 6.22 -1.99 -8.31
N VAL A 38 5.28 -2.54 -9.10
CA VAL A 38 3.87 -2.13 -9.07
C VAL A 38 3.19 -2.54 -7.76
N LEU A 39 3.39 -3.76 -7.27
CA LEU A 39 2.81 -4.21 -5.99
C LEU A 39 3.39 -3.46 -4.79
N GLY A 40 4.69 -3.16 -4.80
CA GLY A 40 5.35 -2.36 -3.77
C GLY A 40 4.80 -0.94 -3.74
N GLY A 41 4.60 -0.30 -4.89
CA GLY A 41 3.93 1.00 -5.00
C GLY A 41 2.45 0.93 -4.59
N PHE A 42 1.75 -0.14 -4.96
CA PHE A 42 0.34 -0.35 -4.64
C PHE A 42 0.11 -0.51 -3.13
N SER A 43 1.03 -1.14 -2.40
CA SER A 43 0.95 -1.27 -0.94
C SER A 43 0.94 0.07 -0.20
N GLY A 44 1.54 1.12 -0.78
CA GLY A 44 1.46 2.48 -0.25
C GLY A 44 0.16 3.23 -0.58
N LEU A 45 -0.56 2.79 -1.62
CA LEU A 45 -1.87 3.31 -2.02
C LEU A 45 -3.04 2.63 -1.30
N ILE A 46 -2.86 1.40 -0.81
CA ILE A 46 -3.80 0.81 0.15
C ILE A 46 -3.63 1.61 1.43
N GLY A 47 -4.51 2.60 1.63
CA GLY A 47 -4.47 3.53 2.75
C GLY A 47 -4.16 2.79 4.05
N LYS A 48 -3.20 3.31 4.82
CA LYS A 48 -2.85 2.74 6.12
C LYS A 48 -4.14 2.55 6.92
N PRO A 49 -4.31 1.41 7.61
CA PRO A 49 -5.51 1.19 8.42
C PRO A 49 -5.67 2.33 9.42
N THR A 50 -6.91 2.82 9.56
CA THR A 50 -7.21 3.86 10.55
C THR A 50 -6.72 3.40 11.92
N PRO A 51 -5.84 4.18 12.59
CA PRO A 51 -5.34 3.82 13.90
C PRO A 51 -6.47 3.62 14.89
N ALA A 52 -6.39 2.57 15.70
CA ALA A 52 -7.32 2.35 16.79
C ALA A 52 -6.95 3.27 17.95
N ALA A 53 -7.92 4.00 18.49
CA ALA A 53 -7.74 4.87 19.64
C ALA A 53 -8.74 4.49 20.75
N SER A 54 -8.27 4.52 21.99
CA SER A 54 -9.13 4.42 23.18
C SER A 54 -9.51 5.82 23.63
N MET A 55 -10.82 6.08 23.71
CA MET A 55 -11.37 7.38 24.11
C MET A 55 -12.24 7.21 25.35
N THR A 56 -12.03 8.07 26.34
CA THR A 56 -12.90 8.21 27.51
C THR A 56 -13.58 9.57 27.46
N VAL A 57 -14.89 9.59 27.69
CA VAL A 57 -15.67 10.84 27.81
C VAL A 57 -15.85 11.14 29.29
N SER A 58 -15.42 12.32 29.72
CA SER A 58 -15.68 12.81 31.07
C SER A 58 -16.57 14.04 30.99
N SER A 59 -17.73 13.99 31.63
CA SER A 59 -18.56 15.18 31.81
C SER A 59 -17.97 16.04 32.93
N SER A 60 -17.64 17.30 32.63
CA SER A 60 -17.37 18.32 33.62
C SER A 60 -18.56 19.28 33.67
N GLY A 61 -19.63 18.85 34.33
CA GLY A 61 -20.80 19.68 34.56
C GLY A 61 -21.86 19.00 35.42
N VAL A 62 -21.95 19.40 36.69
CA VAL A 62 -23.13 19.16 37.54
C VAL A 62 -24.04 20.37 37.41
N GLY A 63 -25.05 20.31 36.53
CA GLY A 63 -26.11 21.32 36.48
C GLY A 63 -26.72 21.56 35.09
N SER A 64 -28.05 21.70 35.07
CA SER A 64 -28.86 21.95 33.87
C SER A 64 -28.51 23.31 33.23
N GLY A 65 -27.76 23.31 32.13
CA GLY A 65 -27.64 24.51 31.28
C GLY A 65 -26.48 24.52 30.28
N SER A 66 -25.35 23.88 30.58
CA SER A 66 -24.23 23.74 29.63
C SER A 66 -23.28 22.66 30.14
N GLU A 67 -23.38 21.46 29.58
CA GLU A 67 -22.47 20.37 29.91
C GLU A 67 -21.23 20.47 29.03
N ASN A 68 -20.08 20.78 29.65
CA ASN A 68 -18.80 20.67 28.97
C ASN A 68 -18.37 19.21 28.99
N TYR A 69 -18.26 18.61 27.80
CA TYR A 69 -17.73 17.26 27.63
C TYR A 69 -16.24 17.34 27.28
N THR A 70 -15.42 16.71 28.11
CA THR A 70 -13.99 16.53 27.82
C THR A 70 -13.77 15.16 27.20
N LEU A 71 -13.22 15.14 25.99
CA LEU A 71 -12.80 13.92 25.30
C LEU A 71 -11.32 13.67 25.59
N ILE A 72 -11.00 12.53 26.18
CA ILE A 72 -9.63 12.15 26.54
C ILE A 72 -9.23 10.93 25.72
N PHE A 73 -8.18 11.06 24.92
CA PHE A 73 -7.57 9.95 24.19
C PHE A 73 -6.44 9.36 25.04
N THR A 74 -6.63 8.15 25.57
CA THR A 74 -5.71 7.52 26.52
C THR A 74 -4.58 6.76 25.81
N SER A 75 -4.84 6.23 24.62
CA SER A 75 -3.87 5.47 23.83
C SER A 75 -4.26 5.41 22.36
N VAL A 76 -3.26 5.46 21.47
CA VAL A 76 -3.41 5.24 20.03
C VAL A 76 -2.48 4.11 19.60
N SER A 77 -2.94 3.24 18.70
CA SER A 77 -2.20 2.03 18.27
C SER A 77 -0.92 2.32 17.48
N THR A 78 -0.80 3.52 16.90
CA THR A 78 0.34 3.95 16.09
C THR A 78 0.65 5.43 16.36
N ASN A 79 1.84 5.88 15.98
CA ASN A 79 2.18 7.30 16.03
C ASN A 79 1.29 8.07 15.04
N VAL A 80 0.58 9.08 15.52
CA VAL A 80 -0.28 9.97 14.74
C VAL A 80 0.09 11.42 15.05
N SER A 81 0.21 12.23 14.00
CA SER A 81 0.42 13.67 14.16
C SER A 81 -0.88 14.32 14.62
N LEU A 82 -0.82 15.23 15.60
CA LEU A 82 -2.00 15.98 16.06
C LEU A 82 -2.65 16.81 14.95
N SER A 83 -1.86 17.24 13.95
CA SER A 83 -2.34 17.94 12.75
C SER A 83 -3.31 17.11 11.90
N ASP A 84 -3.22 15.78 11.98
CA ASP A 84 -3.99 14.86 11.15
C ASP A 84 -5.23 14.34 11.91
N VAL A 85 -5.42 14.76 13.17
CA VAL A 85 -6.55 14.34 14.00
C VAL A 85 -7.74 15.26 13.76
N ILE A 86 -8.85 14.67 13.32
CA ILE A 86 -10.13 15.35 13.15
C ILE A 86 -11.12 14.75 14.14
N VAL A 87 -11.71 15.59 14.98
CA VAL A 87 -12.80 15.16 15.87
C VAL A 87 -14.13 15.56 15.26
N ARG A 88 -14.99 14.56 15.09
CA ARG A 88 -16.36 14.71 14.61
C ARG A 88 -17.32 14.26 15.70
N VAL A 89 -18.15 15.18 16.18
CA VAL A 89 -19.22 14.90 17.14
C VAL A 89 -20.55 15.02 16.42
N THR A 90 -21.34 13.95 16.43
CA THR A 90 -22.68 13.92 15.82
C THR A 90 -23.71 13.83 16.94
N ILE A 91 -24.63 14.80 16.99
CA ILE A 91 -25.72 14.89 17.96
C ILE A 91 -27.03 14.87 17.16
N GLY A 92 -27.75 13.76 17.19
CA GLY A 92 -28.91 13.55 16.32
C GLY A 92 -28.51 13.65 14.84
N SER A 93 -29.11 14.59 14.11
CA SER A 93 -28.81 14.83 12.69
C SER A 93 -27.71 15.88 12.44
N SER A 94 -27.24 16.55 13.49
CA SER A 94 -26.27 17.65 13.39
C SER A 94 -24.86 17.12 13.61
N THR A 95 -23.93 17.47 12.72
CA THR A 95 -22.52 17.07 12.80
C THR A 95 -21.65 18.29 12.99
N TYR A 96 -20.87 18.30 14.07
CA TYR A 96 -19.87 19.30 14.38
C TYR A 96 -18.49 18.67 14.18
N SER A 97 -17.65 19.27 13.35
CA SER A 97 -16.30 18.79 13.07
C SER A 97 -15.31 19.89 13.43
N THR A 98 -14.27 19.55 14.16
CA THR A 98 -13.11 20.42 14.36
C THR A 98 -11.89 19.78 13.71
N THR A 99 -11.12 20.59 12.98
CA THR A 99 -9.97 20.19 12.17
C THR A 99 -8.77 21.02 12.60
N SER A 100 -8.33 20.91 13.85
CA SER A 100 -7.02 21.36 14.37
C SER A 100 -7.01 21.21 15.90
N PHE A 101 -5.97 20.58 16.43
CA PHE A 101 -5.56 20.68 17.84
C PHE A 101 -4.30 21.53 17.95
#